data_AF-A0A1W2ASW7-F1
#
_entry.id   AF-A0A1W2ASW7-F1
#
_cell.length_a   1.000
_cell.length_b   1.000
_cell.length_c   1.000
_cell.angle_alpha   90.00
_cell.angle_beta   90.00
_cell.angle_gamma   90.00
#
_symmetry.space_group_name_H-M   'P 1'
#
loop_
_entity.id
_entity.type
_entity.pdbx_description
1 polymer ?
#
loop_
_entity_poly.entity_id
_entity_poly.type
_entity_poly.pdbx_seq_one_letter_code
_entity_poly.pdbx_strand_id
1 'polypeptide(L)'
;MRQIKTIVFFLAMLLFSYNAMAEEPTLSLQTFYARFSTPTKQDLNRGYIEKDRRNNINAFKITVYAGDGQGWELYVKANSHMFSPGAYGKKCGDLKWKFDHENKNSYRRIKTGNQLVATGSGKTDITKYIDLKMVLDWSDPPADYNIGLIFSLKVK
;
A
#
# COMPACT_ATOMS: atom_id res chain seq x y z
N MET A 1 -22.44 -73.81 11.11
CA MET A 1 -22.05 -73.33 9.77
C MET A 1 -22.68 -71.94 9.58
N ARG A 2 -21.92 -70.84 9.68
CA ARG A 2 -21.42 -69.98 8.56
C ARG A 2 -22.54 -69.59 7.57
N GLN A 3 -22.85 -68.32 7.27
CA GLN A 3 -22.01 -67.14 7.11
C GLN A 3 -22.73 -65.81 7.47
N ILE A 4 -21.96 -64.88 8.03
CA ILE A 4 -22.22 -63.43 8.06
C ILE A 4 -21.92 -62.88 6.66
N LYS A 5 -22.78 -62.04 6.08
CA LYS A 5 -22.48 -61.23 4.89
C LYS A 5 -22.88 -59.76 5.06
N THR A 6 -21.84 -58.99 5.38
CA THR A 6 -21.50 -57.65 4.85
C THR A 6 -22.54 -56.53 4.96
N ILE A 7 -22.36 -55.71 6.00
CA ILE A 7 -22.80 -54.32 6.06
C ILE A 7 -21.83 -53.50 5.21
N VAL A 8 -22.31 -52.78 4.19
CA VAL A 8 -21.50 -51.76 3.49
C VAL A 8 -22.07 -50.38 3.84
N PHE A 9 -21.29 -49.72 4.69
CA PHE A 9 -21.34 -48.30 5.04
C PHE A 9 -21.26 -47.44 3.76
N PHE A 10 -22.24 -46.56 3.53
CA PHE A 10 -22.08 -45.40 2.65
C PHE A 10 -22.47 -44.15 3.45
N LEU A 11 -21.71 -43.90 4.52
CA LEU A 11 -21.71 -42.64 5.25
C LEU A 11 -20.30 -42.04 5.17
N ALA A 12 -19.99 -41.46 4.02
CA ALA A 12 -18.77 -40.68 3.81
C ALA A 12 -19.02 -39.58 2.77
N MET A 13 -20.05 -38.77 3.01
CA MET A 13 -20.31 -37.55 2.21
C MET A 13 -20.57 -36.36 3.15
N LEU A 14 -19.73 -36.23 4.18
CA LEU A 14 -19.83 -35.17 5.18
C LEU A 14 -18.45 -34.72 5.67
N LEU A 15 -17.48 -34.65 4.74
CA LEU A 15 -16.18 -34.01 4.96
C LEU A 15 -15.70 -33.36 3.66
N PHE A 16 -16.58 -32.66 2.93
CA PHE A 16 -16.10 -31.49 2.19
C PHE A 16 -15.94 -30.39 3.23
N SER A 17 -14.75 -30.40 3.82
CA SER A 17 -14.15 -29.31 4.57
C SER A 17 -14.47 -28.01 3.85
N TYR A 18 -15.49 -27.33 4.36
CA TYR A 18 -15.67 -25.89 4.26
C TYR A 18 -14.47 -25.22 4.94
N ASN A 19 -13.29 -25.32 4.31
CA ASN A 19 -12.29 -24.29 4.42
C ASN A 19 -12.80 -23.12 3.57
N ALA A 20 -13.92 -22.52 3.99
CA ALA A 20 -14.14 -21.13 3.69
C ALA A 20 -13.00 -20.42 4.42
N MET A 21 -11.88 -20.22 3.73
CA MET A 21 -10.89 -19.23 4.12
C MET A 21 -11.69 -17.93 4.17
N ALA A 22 -12.16 -17.58 5.36
CA ALA A 22 -12.80 -16.31 5.60
C ALA A 22 -11.77 -15.27 5.18
N GLU A 23 -12.03 -14.62 4.05
CA GLU A 23 -11.18 -13.54 3.56
C GLU A 23 -11.17 -12.49 4.65
N GLU A 24 -10.00 -12.28 5.27
CA GLU A 24 -9.85 -11.33 6.36
C GLU A 24 -10.33 -9.95 5.88
N PRO A 25 -11.22 -9.27 6.62
CA PRO A 25 -11.86 -8.05 6.16
C PRO A 25 -10.78 -6.99 5.87
N THR A 26 -10.70 -6.60 4.60
CA THR A 26 -9.76 -5.59 4.13
C THR A 26 -10.52 -4.33 3.75
N LEU A 27 -10.27 -3.24 4.48
CA LEU A 27 -10.83 -1.93 4.17
C LEU A 27 -9.86 -1.20 3.23
N SER A 28 -10.29 -0.92 2.00
CA SER A 28 -9.57 0.00 1.11
C SER A 28 -9.99 1.43 1.41
N LEU A 29 -9.03 2.29 1.73
CA LEU A 29 -9.24 3.72 1.92
C LEU A 29 -9.39 4.40 0.55
N GLN A 30 -9.93 5.63 0.56
CA GLN A 30 -10.01 6.48 -0.63
C GLN A 30 -8.63 6.60 -1.31
N THR A 31 -8.62 6.68 -2.64
CA THR A 31 -7.37 6.92 -3.38
C THR A 31 -6.87 8.34 -3.14
N PHE A 32 -5.61 8.44 -2.74
CA PHE A 32 -4.94 9.71 -2.53
C PHE A 32 -3.97 10.01 -3.68
N TYR A 33 -3.86 11.26 -4.12
CA TYR A 33 -3.00 11.60 -5.25
C TYR A 33 -1.70 12.30 -4.80
N ALA A 34 -0.57 11.68 -5.12
CA ALA A 34 0.73 12.32 -5.09
C ALA A 34 0.91 13.12 -6.39
N ARG A 35 0.85 14.45 -6.28
CA ARG A 35 1.04 15.38 -7.41
C ARG A 35 2.35 16.13 -7.29
N PHE A 36 3.16 16.17 -8.33
CA PHE A 36 4.41 16.90 -8.45
C PHE A 36 4.28 17.87 -9.62
N SER A 37 4.65 19.13 -9.40
CA SER A 37 4.72 20.12 -10.45
C SER A 37 5.85 19.79 -11.43
N THR A 38 5.81 20.45 -12.58
CA THR A 38 6.90 20.48 -13.57
C THR A 38 8.28 20.64 -12.90
N PRO A 39 9.21 19.68 -13.10
CA PRO A 39 10.54 19.75 -12.52
C PRO A 39 11.33 20.97 -12.97
N THR A 40 12.04 21.60 -12.02
CA THR A 40 12.99 22.67 -12.32
C THR A 40 14.38 22.10 -12.64
N LYS A 41 15.27 22.93 -13.20
CA LYS A 41 16.68 22.58 -13.37
C LYS A 41 17.36 22.18 -12.06
N GLN A 42 16.96 22.79 -10.93
CA GLN A 42 17.48 22.44 -9.62
C GLN A 42 17.01 21.05 -9.18
N ASP A 43 15.76 20.67 -9.46
CA ASP A 43 15.25 19.32 -9.19
C ASP A 43 16.00 18.26 -10.00
N LEU A 44 16.23 18.53 -11.29
CA LEU A 44 17.02 17.67 -12.17
C LEU A 44 18.47 17.52 -11.68
N ASN A 45 19.12 18.61 -11.28
CA ASN A 45 20.46 18.57 -10.68
C ASN A 45 20.50 17.74 -9.38
N ARG A 46 19.42 17.76 -8.59
CA ARG A 46 19.28 16.93 -7.37
C ARG A 46 18.95 15.47 -7.69
N GLY A 47 18.46 15.19 -8.90
CA GLY A 47 17.94 13.89 -9.30
C GLY A 47 16.61 13.54 -8.63
N TYR A 48 15.89 14.52 -8.10
CA TYR A 48 14.56 14.32 -7.52
C TYR A 48 13.81 15.64 -7.25
N ILE A 49 12.48 15.53 -7.16
CA ILE A 49 11.60 16.53 -6.58
C ILE A 49 10.98 15.97 -5.28
N GLU A 50 11.03 16.76 -4.22
CA GLU A 50 10.44 16.43 -2.91
C GLU A 50 9.17 17.22 -2.70
N LYS A 51 8.14 16.57 -2.16
CA LYS A 51 7.02 17.28 -1.53
C LYS A 51 7.37 17.47 -0.06
N ASP A 52 7.88 18.65 0.30
CA ASP A 52 8.10 19.02 1.71
C ASP A 52 6.75 19.41 2.36
N ARG A 53 6.57 18.99 3.62
CA ARG A 53 5.49 19.38 4.53
C ARG A 53 5.25 20.88 4.63
N ARG A 54 6.30 21.70 4.43
CA ARG A 54 6.17 23.17 4.52
C ARG A 54 5.16 23.76 3.55
N ASN A 55 4.86 23.06 2.46
CA ASN A 55 3.86 23.49 1.49
C ASN A 55 2.44 22.95 1.78
N ASN A 56 2.20 22.33 2.96
CA ASN A 56 0.88 21.89 3.45
C ASN A 56 0.07 20.96 2.52
N ILE A 57 0.68 20.41 1.47
CA ILE A 57 0.01 19.57 0.49
C ILE A 57 0.51 18.14 0.67
N ASN A 58 -0.23 17.37 1.47
CA ASN A 58 -0.27 15.90 1.54
C ASN A 58 0.58 15.19 2.59
N ALA A 59 0.58 15.66 3.83
CA ALA A 59 0.93 14.79 4.96
C ALA A 59 -0.27 13.85 5.21
N PHE A 60 -0.22 12.61 4.71
CA PHE A 60 -1.32 11.65 4.89
C PHE A 60 -1.42 11.23 6.34
N LYS A 61 -2.43 11.71 7.06
CA LYS A 61 -2.79 11.24 8.40
C LYS A 61 -3.72 10.02 8.27
N ILE A 62 -3.29 8.89 8.84
CA ILE A 62 -4.06 7.64 8.82
C ILE A 62 -4.30 7.16 10.24
N THR A 63 -5.47 7.46 10.81
CA THR A 63 -5.88 6.96 12.13
C THR A 63 -6.57 5.60 11.99
N VAL A 64 -6.16 4.63 12.82
CA VAL A 64 -6.75 3.28 12.84
C VAL A 64 -7.43 3.03 14.18
N TYR A 65 -8.71 2.67 14.15
CA TYR A 65 -9.46 2.22 15.33
C TYR A 65 -9.69 0.71 15.19
N ALA A 66 -8.82 -0.10 15.80
CA ALA A 66 -9.03 -1.53 15.93
C ALA A 66 -9.63 -1.85 17.30
N GLY A 67 -10.46 -2.90 17.38
CA GLY A 67 -11.01 -3.39 18.64
C GLY A 67 -9.91 -3.85 19.60
N ASP A 68 -10.22 -3.89 20.89
CA ASP A 68 -9.26 -4.32 21.91
C ASP A 68 -8.73 -5.73 21.60
N GLY A 69 -7.41 -5.87 21.58
CA GLY A 69 -6.73 -7.12 21.28
C GLY A 69 -6.63 -7.50 19.79
N GLN A 70 -7.30 -6.79 18.87
CA GLN A 70 -7.18 -7.06 17.44
C GLN A 70 -5.90 -6.46 16.85
N GLY A 71 -5.20 -7.27 16.06
CA GLY A 71 -4.04 -6.82 15.31
C GLY A 71 -4.47 -6.09 14.05
N TRP A 72 -3.61 -5.24 13.50
CA TRP A 72 -3.86 -4.65 12.20
C TRP A 72 -2.58 -4.44 11.41
N GLU A 73 -2.72 -4.44 10.08
CA GLU A 73 -1.67 -4.18 9.10
C GLU A 73 -2.15 -3.14 8.11
N LEU A 74 -1.37 -2.07 7.95
CA LEU A 74 -1.59 -1.03 6.95
C LEU A 74 -0.69 -1.31 5.76
N TYR A 75 -1.28 -1.32 4.57
CA TYR A 75 -0.57 -1.47 3.31
C TYR A 75 -0.74 -0.24 2.43
N VAL A 76 0.21 -0.03 1.52
CA VAL A 76 0.12 0.95 0.44
C VAL A 76 0.48 0.31 -0.89
N LYS A 77 -0.15 0.77 -1.96
CA LYS A 77 0.26 0.52 -3.34
C LYS A 77 -0.02 1.71 -4.24
N ALA A 78 0.68 1.80 -5.37
CA ALA A 78 0.30 2.67 -6.46
C ALA A 78 -0.93 2.12 -7.19
N ASN A 79 -1.83 3.00 -7.61
CA ASN A 79 -3.01 2.62 -8.40
C ASN A 79 -2.67 2.28 -9.86
N SER A 80 -1.47 2.63 -10.32
CA SER A 80 -0.99 2.46 -11.70
C SER A 80 0.50 2.14 -11.71
N HIS A 81 0.96 1.45 -12.76
CA HIS A 81 2.39 1.21 -13.00
C HIS A 81 3.15 2.46 -13.42
N MET A 82 2.44 3.50 -13.86
CA MET A 82 2.99 4.74 -14.43
C MET A 82 2.40 5.96 -13.75
N PHE A 83 3.18 7.03 -13.63
CA PHE A 83 2.63 8.34 -13.33
C PHE A 83 1.75 8.82 -14.48
N SER A 84 0.68 9.52 -14.15
CA SER A 84 -0.13 10.28 -15.09
C SER A 84 0.48 11.67 -15.32
N PRO A 85 0.42 12.19 -16.56
CA PRO A 85 -0.05 11.47 -17.74
C PRO A 85 0.97 10.36 -18.13
N GLY A 86 0.45 9.15 -18.38
CA GLY A 86 1.25 7.94 -18.62
C GLY A 86 2.15 7.99 -19.86
N ALA A 87 1.97 9.01 -20.70
CA ALA A 87 2.68 9.22 -21.96
C ALA A 87 4.20 9.43 -21.78
N TYR A 88 4.65 9.83 -20.59
CA TYR A 88 6.05 10.19 -20.35
C TYR A 88 6.94 9.05 -19.87
N GLY A 89 6.44 7.82 -19.82
CA GLY A 89 7.29 6.67 -19.48
C GLY A 89 7.72 6.60 -18.00
N LYS A 90 7.27 7.53 -17.15
CA LYS A 90 7.64 7.61 -15.73
C LYS A 90 6.98 6.50 -14.91
N LYS A 91 7.78 5.60 -14.35
CA LYS A 91 7.28 4.42 -13.63
C LYS A 91 6.94 4.75 -12.19
N CYS A 92 5.95 4.06 -11.64
CA CYS A 92 5.57 4.21 -10.23
C CYS A 92 6.76 4.04 -9.30
N GLY A 93 7.69 3.12 -9.59
CA GLY A 93 8.89 2.86 -8.78
C GLY A 93 9.85 4.05 -8.61
N ASP A 94 9.67 5.14 -9.37
CA ASP A 94 10.37 6.40 -9.19
C ASP A 94 9.77 7.25 -8.06
N LEU A 95 8.53 6.96 -7.65
CA LEU A 95 7.99 7.45 -6.39
C LEU A 95 8.64 6.67 -5.24
N LYS A 96 9.25 7.42 -4.33
CA LYS A 96 9.76 6.95 -3.06
C LYS A 96 8.96 7.56 -1.92
N TRP A 97 8.81 6.80 -0.85
CA TRP A 97 8.13 7.19 0.36
C TRP A 97 8.94 6.82 1.60
N LYS A 98 8.75 7.57 2.68
CA LYS A 98 9.16 7.20 4.03
C LYS A 98 8.19 7.82 5.03
N PHE A 99 8.24 7.39 6.28
CA PHE A 99 7.67 8.18 7.35
C PHE A 99 8.58 9.37 7.70
N ASP A 100 7.94 10.42 8.19
CA ASP A 100 8.60 11.67 8.59
C ASP A 100 9.74 11.46 9.60
N HIS A 101 9.51 10.63 10.61
CA HIS A 101 10.45 10.31 11.69
C HIS A 101 11.57 9.35 11.28
N GLU A 102 11.52 8.77 10.08
CA GLU A 102 12.60 7.90 9.62
C GLU A 102 13.80 8.69 9.08
N ASN A 103 14.98 8.06 9.18
CA ASN A 103 16.25 8.59 8.68
C ASN A 103 16.14 9.09 7.23
N LYS A 104 16.88 10.14 6.88
CA LYS A 104 16.87 10.77 5.54
C LYS A 104 17.08 9.78 4.38
N ASN A 105 17.82 8.70 4.60
CA ASN A 105 18.16 7.71 3.58
C ASN A 105 17.23 6.47 3.55
N SER A 106 16.15 6.47 4.34
CA SER A 106 15.24 5.32 4.50
C SER A 106 14.15 5.20 3.43
N TYR A 107 14.17 6.08 2.42
CA TYR A 107 13.17 6.10 1.36
C TYR A 107 13.03 4.75 0.65
N ARG A 108 11.79 4.25 0.62
CA ARG A 108 11.39 3.01 -0.04
C ARG A 108 10.67 3.33 -1.34
N ARG A 109 10.88 2.54 -2.39
CA ARG A 109 10.12 2.68 -3.65
C ARG A 109 8.68 2.21 -3.49
N ILE A 110 7.74 2.92 -4.09
CA ILE A 110 6.37 2.44 -4.23
C ILE A 110 6.31 1.32 -5.28
N LYS A 111 5.32 0.45 -5.16
CA LYS A 111 5.00 -0.64 -6.09
C LYS A 111 3.50 -0.66 -6.34
N THR A 112 3.07 -1.34 -7.40
CA THR A 112 1.64 -1.61 -7.63
C THR A 112 1.10 -2.76 -6.78
N GLY A 113 1.99 -3.61 -6.23
CA GLY A 113 1.63 -4.60 -5.22
C GLY A 113 1.56 -4.00 -3.81
N ASN A 114 0.76 -4.61 -2.93
CA ASN A 114 0.63 -4.19 -1.53
C ASN A 114 2.00 -4.23 -0.82
N GLN A 115 2.39 -3.11 -0.22
CA GLN A 115 3.58 -3.00 0.60
C GLN A 115 3.16 -2.75 2.04
N LEU A 116 3.64 -3.55 2.98
CA LEU A 116 3.39 -3.33 4.40
C LEU A 116 4.03 -2.01 4.83
N VAL A 117 3.24 -1.15 5.45
CA VAL A 117 3.61 0.20 5.87
C VAL A 117 3.71 0.27 7.39
N ALA A 118 2.76 -0.31 8.09
CA ALA A 118 2.74 -0.33 9.55
C ALA A 118 1.95 -1.53 10.07
N THR A 119 2.23 -1.92 11.30
CA THR A 119 1.47 -2.91 12.06
C THR A 119 1.15 -2.35 13.44
N GLY A 120 0.10 -2.84 14.07
CA GLY A 120 -0.18 -2.51 15.47
C GLY A 120 -1.27 -3.40 16.06
N SER A 121 -1.71 -3.04 17.26
CA SER A 121 -2.79 -3.72 17.96
C SER A 121 -3.60 -2.72 18.79
N GLY A 122 -4.88 -3.04 19.03
CA GLY A 122 -5.78 -2.25 19.85
C GLY A 122 -6.01 -0.81 19.37
N LYS A 123 -6.53 0.03 20.27
CA LYS A 123 -6.87 1.43 20.02
C LYS A 123 -5.60 2.29 19.94
N THR A 124 -4.88 2.23 18.83
CA THR A 124 -3.72 3.10 18.60
C THR A 124 -4.07 4.23 17.65
N ASP A 125 -4.16 5.46 18.18
CA ASP A 125 -4.21 6.68 17.37
C ASP A 125 -2.85 6.87 16.66
N ILE A 126 -2.69 6.20 15.53
CA ILE A 126 -1.49 6.41 14.74
C ILE A 126 -1.72 7.65 13.86
N THR A 127 -0.98 8.70 14.14
CA THR A 127 -0.79 9.77 13.15
C THR A 127 0.55 9.50 12.49
N LYS A 128 0.56 8.74 11.39
CA LYS A 128 1.75 8.70 10.52
C LYS A 128 1.67 9.87 9.56
N TYR A 129 2.83 10.37 9.16
CA TYR A 129 2.96 11.30 8.08
C TYR A 129 3.97 10.72 7.10
N ILE A 130 3.63 10.79 5.81
CA ILE A 130 4.39 10.18 4.74
C ILE A 130 5.06 11.28 3.93
N ASP A 131 6.38 11.24 3.85
CA ASP A 131 7.16 12.08 2.96
C ASP A 131 7.29 11.40 1.61
N LEU A 132 7.09 12.15 0.52
CA LEU A 132 7.17 11.64 -0.84
C LEU A 132 8.27 12.33 -1.65
N LYS A 133 8.98 11.53 -2.44
CA LYS A 133 10.01 11.97 -3.36
C LYS A 133 9.80 11.30 -4.71
N MET A 134 9.75 12.06 -5.79
CA MET A 134 9.83 11.49 -7.14
C MET A 134 11.27 11.61 -7.63
N VAL A 135 11.89 10.48 -7.97
CA VAL A 135 13.22 10.44 -8.60
C VAL A 135 13.13 11.04 -9.99
N LEU A 136 14.13 11.82 -10.36
CA LEU A 136 14.23 12.47 -11.65
C LEU A 136 15.54 12.12 -12.35
N ASP A 137 15.51 12.18 -13.68
CA ASP A 137 16.65 12.15 -14.56
C ASP A 137 16.49 13.18 -15.68
N TRP A 138 17.57 13.42 -16.43
CA TRP A 138 17.58 14.41 -17.51
C TRP A 138 16.77 14.03 -18.75
N SER A 139 16.24 12.80 -18.82
CA SER A 139 15.34 12.37 -19.89
C SER A 139 13.87 12.59 -19.55
N ASP A 140 13.55 12.90 -18.29
CA ASP A 140 12.19 13.22 -17.87
C ASP A 140 11.69 14.52 -18.52
N PRO A 141 10.54 14.51 -19.20
CA PRO A 141 9.98 15.71 -19.79
C PRO A 141 9.52 16.73 -18.72
N PRO A 142 9.53 18.03 -19.03
CA PRO A 142 8.97 19.05 -18.16
C PRO A 142 7.44 18.98 -18.19
N ALA A 143 6.86 18.29 -17.21
CA ALA A 143 5.41 18.13 -17.08
C ALA A 143 4.98 17.96 -15.62
N ASP A 144 3.68 18.10 -15.36
CA ASP A 144 3.11 17.74 -14.07
C ASP A 144 2.91 16.22 -13.98
N TYR A 145 3.42 15.63 -12.89
CA TYR A 145 3.35 14.21 -12.64
C TYR A 145 2.37 13.93 -11.51
N ASN A 146 1.48 12.95 -11.70
CA ASN A 146 0.58 12.53 -10.65
C ASN A 146 0.45 11.01 -10.57
N ILE A 147 0.31 10.45 -9.38
CA ILE A 147 0.03 9.02 -9.19
C ILE A 147 -0.88 8.81 -8.00
N GLY A 148 -1.84 7.92 -8.15
CA GLY A 148 -2.73 7.54 -7.06
C GLY A 148 -2.05 6.53 -6.13
N LEU A 149 -2.26 6.71 -4.84
CA LEU A 149 -1.87 5.81 -3.76
C LEU A 149 -3.14 5.26 -3.14
N ILE A 150 -3.19 3.94 -3.03
CA ILE A 150 -4.27 3.21 -2.36
C ILE A 150 -3.71 2.67 -1.07
N PHE A 151 -4.33 3.03 0.04
CA PHE A 151 -4.04 2.45 1.34
C PHE A 151 -5.10 1.41 1.68
N SER A 152 -4.68 0.27 2.22
CA SER A 152 -5.61 -0.77 2.67
C SER A 152 -5.25 -1.21 4.07
N LEU A 153 -6.26 -1.36 4.92
CA LEU A 153 -6.14 -1.84 6.28
C LEU A 153 -6.65 -3.27 6.35
N LYS A 154 -5.84 -4.17 6.87
CA LYS A 154 -6.19 -5.57 7.15
C LYS A 154 -6.23 -5.76 8.66
N VAL A 155 -7.36 -6.27 9.19
CA VAL A 155 -7.52 -6.57 10.62
C VAL A 155 -7.24 -8.06 10.83
N LYS A 156 -6.49 -8.39 11.90
CA LYS A 156 -6.11 -9.74 12.32
C LYS A 156 -6.82 -10.16 13.59
#